data_AF-A0A318A7H1-F1
#
_entry.id   AF-A0A318A7H1-F1
#
_cell.length_a   1.000
_cell.length_b   1.000
_cell.length_c   1.000
_cell.angle_alpha   90.00
_cell.angle_beta   90.00
_cell.angle_gamma   90.00
#
_symmetry.space_group_name_H-M   'P 1'
#
loop_
_entity.id
_entity.type
_entity.pdbx_description
1 polymer ?
#
loop_
_entity_poly.entity_id
_entity_poly.type
_entity_poly.pdbx_seq_one_letter_code
_entity_poly.pdbx_strand_id
1 'polypeptide(L)'
;MQPETVRLIIFGVVLISCAIWEVLCPRKMLTQNKWLRWANNLGLVGLNSLLIMLLMPIVAFSAAQWAQEQQIGIFYYLTLPSWLVILLSLLLLDMIIYGQHVLFHRVPYLWRLHRMHHADQDIDVTTGARFHPIEILLSMWIKIGTVLLLGIPPSAVLLFEIILNASAMFNHSNAKLAIPIDYWLRKWLVTPDMHRVHHSIIPKETHANFGFCLSIWDRLFGTYRDQPEHGHDKMMIGLPLFQKSREQWLDKMLSQPFRRD
;
A
#
# COMPACT_ATOMS: atom_id res chain seq x y z
N MET A 1 -24.46 0.77 9.73
CA MET A 1 -23.80 1.52 8.63
C MET A 1 -23.24 0.51 7.65
N GLN A 2 -23.39 0.73 6.33
CA GLN A 2 -22.88 -0.22 5.34
C GLN A 2 -21.33 -0.28 5.38
N PRO A 3 -20.70 -1.44 5.12
CA PRO A 3 -19.24 -1.59 5.14
C PRO A 3 -18.50 -0.57 4.26
N GLU A 4 -19.08 -0.25 3.10
CA GLU A 4 -18.55 0.75 2.16
C GLU A 4 -18.50 2.15 2.78
N THR A 5 -19.57 2.57 3.45
CA THR A 5 -19.63 3.86 4.14
C THR A 5 -18.60 3.94 5.25
N VAL A 6 -18.41 2.85 6.02
CA VAL A 6 -17.37 2.79 7.07
C VAL A 6 -15.98 2.98 6.47
N ARG A 7 -15.64 2.24 5.40
CA ARG A 7 -14.35 2.37 4.73
C ARG A 7 -14.12 3.77 4.18
N LEU A 8 -15.13 4.36 3.55
CA LEU A 8 -15.04 5.71 2.97
C LEU A 8 -14.83 6.79 4.03
N ILE A 9 -15.58 6.72 5.15
CA ILE A 9 -15.42 7.66 6.27
C ILE A 9 -14.02 7.55 6.84
N ILE A 10 -13.55 6.34 7.15
CA ILE A 10 -12.20 6.15 7.74
C ILE A 10 -11.12 6.59 6.75
N PHE A 11 -11.28 6.26 5.46
CA PHE A 11 -10.38 6.74 4.42
C PHE A 11 -10.27 8.27 4.43
N GLY A 12 -11.41 8.97 4.41
CA GLY A 12 -11.45 10.44 4.44
C GLY A 12 -10.82 11.01 5.71
N VAL A 13 -11.11 10.43 6.87
CA VAL A 13 -10.52 10.85 8.15
C VAL A 13 -9.00 10.70 8.13
N VAL A 14 -8.48 9.52 7.77
CA VAL A 14 -7.02 9.28 7.75
C VAL A 14 -6.32 10.14 6.70
N LEU A 15 -6.91 10.30 5.52
CA LEU A 15 -6.40 11.18 4.47
C LEU A 15 -6.26 12.61 4.97
N ILE A 16 -7.32 13.17 5.58
CA ILE A 16 -7.31 14.53 6.12
C ILE A 16 -6.30 14.66 7.28
N SER A 17 -6.26 13.69 8.19
CA SER A 17 -5.31 13.70 9.32
C SER A 17 -3.85 13.68 8.85
N CYS A 18 -3.50 12.79 7.92
CA CYS A 18 -2.15 12.75 7.35
C CYS A 18 -1.84 14.03 6.57
N ALA A 19 -2.78 14.56 5.79
CA ALA A 19 -2.60 15.80 5.06
C ALA A 19 -2.34 17.01 5.97
N ILE A 20 -3.06 17.11 7.09
CA ILE A 20 -2.80 18.12 8.13
C ILE A 20 -1.40 17.91 8.73
N TRP A 21 -1.05 16.67 9.06
CA TRP A 21 0.24 16.34 9.64
C TRP A 21 1.42 16.70 8.71
N GLU A 22 1.29 16.48 7.41
CA GLU A 22 2.27 16.89 6.40
C GLU A 22 2.47 18.39 6.31
N VAL A 23 1.42 19.18 6.51
CA VAL A 23 1.49 20.64 6.51
C VAL A 23 2.16 21.16 7.77
N LEU A 24 1.84 20.55 8.93
CA LEU A 24 2.38 20.98 10.22
C LEU A 24 3.83 20.55 10.43
N CYS A 25 4.20 19.36 9.96
CA CYS A 25 5.53 18.78 10.19
C CYS A 25 6.06 18.09 8.92
N PRO A 26 6.34 18.83 7.84
CA PRO A 26 6.84 18.23 6.60
C PRO A 26 8.20 17.57 6.79
N ARG A 27 8.40 16.38 6.21
CA ARG A 27 9.67 15.67 6.18
C ARG A 27 10.61 16.21 5.13
N LYS A 28 10.10 16.49 3.93
CA LYS A 28 10.83 17.12 2.81
C LYS A 28 9.99 18.21 2.17
N MET A 29 10.65 19.19 1.57
CA MET A 29 9.97 20.11 0.66
C MET A 29 9.62 19.35 -0.62
N LEU A 30 8.37 19.47 -1.07
CA LEU A 30 7.93 18.85 -2.32
C LEU A 30 8.57 19.58 -3.51
N THR A 31 9.04 18.81 -4.49
CA THR A 31 9.62 19.33 -5.74
C THR A 31 8.56 19.43 -6.84
N GLN A 32 7.49 18.65 -6.73
CA GLN A 32 6.38 18.60 -7.66
C GLN A 32 5.17 19.38 -7.14
N ASN A 33 4.31 19.80 -8.07
CA ASN A 33 3.06 20.49 -7.71
C ASN A 33 2.13 19.54 -6.94
N LYS A 34 1.83 19.89 -5.68
CA LYS A 34 0.97 19.11 -4.78
C LYS A 34 -0.43 18.86 -5.36
N TRP A 35 -1.08 19.89 -5.87
CA TRP A 35 -2.44 19.80 -6.40
C TRP A 35 -2.51 18.90 -7.64
N LEU A 36 -1.52 18.99 -8.53
CA LEU A 36 -1.40 18.10 -9.67
C LEU A 36 -1.24 16.65 -9.22
N ARG A 37 -0.34 16.36 -8.28
CA ARG A 37 -0.13 15.00 -7.75
C ARG A 37 -1.40 14.46 -7.11
N TRP A 38 -2.06 15.25 -6.27
CA TRP A 38 -3.31 14.88 -5.62
C TRP A 38 -4.44 14.60 -6.63
N ALA A 39 -4.65 15.49 -7.60
CA ALA A 39 -5.68 15.31 -8.61
C ALA A 39 -5.45 14.03 -9.44
N ASN A 40 -4.21 13.74 -9.83
CA ASN A 40 -3.90 12.54 -10.60
C ASN A 40 -3.96 11.26 -9.74
N ASN A 41 -3.39 11.25 -8.53
CA ASN A 41 -3.40 10.09 -7.63
C ASN A 41 -4.83 9.75 -7.17
N LEU A 42 -5.65 10.74 -6.80
CA LEU A 42 -7.05 10.52 -6.42
C LEU A 42 -7.95 10.24 -7.63
N GLY A 43 -7.67 10.85 -8.79
CA GLY A 43 -8.34 10.51 -10.05
C GLY A 43 -8.10 9.05 -10.44
N LEU A 44 -6.89 8.55 -10.22
CA LEU A 44 -6.53 7.15 -10.40
C LEU A 44 -7.27 6.23 -9.41
N VAL A 45 -7.49 6.64 -8.16
CA VAL A 45 -8.37 5.90 -7.22
C VAL A 45 -9.79 5.78 -7.77
N GLY A 46 -10.34 6.87 -8.32
CA GLY A 46 -11.64 6.87 -8.97
C GLY A 46 -11.71 5.93 -10.18
N LEU A 47 -10.71 5.99 -11.06
CA LEU A 47 -10.58 5.08 -12.20
C LEU A 47 -10.47 3.61 -11.76
N ASN A 48 -9.62 3.32 -10.78
CA ASN A 48 -9.43 1.97 -10.26
C ASN A 48 -10.74 1.43 -9.65
N SER A 49 -11.47 2.25 -8.90
CA SER A 49 -12.76 1.89 -8.31
C SER A 49 -13.81 1.59 -9.38
N LEU A 50 -13.87 2.42 -10.44
CA LEU A 50 -14.74 2.19 -11.58
C LEU A 50 -14.40 0.88 -12.31
N LEU A 51 -13.12 0.61 -12.55
CA LEU A 51 -12.68 -0.62 -13.21
C LEU A 51 -12.94 -1.86 -12.37
N ILE A 52 -12.76 -1.81 -11.06
CA ILE A 52 -13.18 -2.89 -10.16
C ILE A 52 -14.68 -3.13 -10.31
N MET A 53 -15.50 -2.09 -10.22
CA MET A 53 -16.96 -2.19 -10.32
C MET A 53 -17.41 -2.79 -11.66
N LEU A 54 -16.72 -2.46 -12.76
CA LEU A 54 -17.09 -2.93 -14.10
C LEU A 54 -16.54 -4.33 -14.44
N LEU A 55 -15.34 -4.66 -13.96
CA LEU A 55 -14.61 -5.85 -14.41
C LEU A 55 -14.61 -7.00 -13.40
N MET A 56 -14.81 -6.72 -12.11
CA MET A 56 -14.77 -7.74 -11.07
C MET A 56 -16.18 -8.23 -10.74
N PRO A 57 -16.49 -9.53 -10.91
CA PRO A 57 -17.80 -10.07 -10.58
C PRO A 57 -18.06 -10.12 -9.07
N ILE A 58 -16.99 -10.11 -8.28
CA ILE A 58 -17.02 -10.16 -6.82
C ILE A 58 -15.79 -9.43 -6.28
N VAL A 59 -15.91 -8.85 -5.09
CA VAL A 59 -14.79 -8.28 -4.33
C VAL A 59 -14.53 -9.10 -3.07
N ALA A 60 -13.38 -8.89 -2.43
CA ALA A 60 -12.95 -9.70 -1.28
C ALA A 60 -13.98 -9.80 -0.15
N PHE A 61 -14.71 -8.72 0.17
CA PHE A 61 -15.75 -8.75 1.21
C PHE A 61 -16.92 -9.68 0.83
N SER A 62 -17.43 -9.57 -0.40
CA SER A 62 -18.51 -10.44 -0.89
C SER A 62 -18.04 -11.89 -1.03
N ALA A 63 -16.77 -12.11 -1.41
CA ALA A 63 -16.17 -13.44 -1.44
C ALA A 63 -16.11 -14.07 -0.03
N ALA A 64 -15.79 -13.27 0.99
CA ALA A 64 -15.83 -13.71 2.38
C ALA A 64 -17.25 -14.06 2.85
N GLN A 65 -18.27 -13.28 2.44
CA GLN A 65 -19.66 -13.57 2.78
C GLN A 65 -20.10 -14.90 2.18
N TRP A 66 -19.80 -15.10 0.89
CA TRP A 66 -20.09 -16.35 0.20
C TRP A 66 -19.34 -17.54 0.84
N ALA A 67 -18.05 -17.39 1.14
CA ALA A 67 -17.26 -18.43 1.82
C ALA A 67 -17.85 -18.77 3.20
N GLN A 68 -18.35 -17.76 3.93
CA GLN A 68 -19.01 -17.97 5.21
C GLN A 68 -20.35 -18.71 5.08
N GLU A 69 -21.18 -18.37 4.10
CA GLU A 69 -22.43 -19.07 3.84
C GLU A 69 -22.20 -20.53 3.45
N GLN A 70 -21.17 -20.79 2.66
CA GLN A 70 -20.82 -22.14 2.19
C GLN A 70 -19.88 -22.90 3.13
N GLN A 71 -19.39 -22.26 4.20
CA GLN A 71 -18.38 -22.81 5.13
C GLN A 71 -17.11 -23.30 4.41
N ILE A 72 -16.65 -22.55 3.40
CA ILE A 72 -15.47 -22.87 2.60
C ILE A 72 -14.22 -22.17 3.16
N GLY A 73 -13.16 -22.95 3.35
CA GLY A 73 -11.83 -22.47 3.70
C GLY A 73 -11.27 -23.10 4.97
N ILE A 74 -9.94 -23.02 5.13
CA ILE A 74 -9.20 -23.74 6.18
C ILE A 74 -9.73 -23.45 7.59
N PHE A 75 -10.09 -22.20 7.90
CA PHE A 75 -10.56 -21.84 9.24
C PHE A 75 -11.86 -22.51 9.66
N TYR A 76 -12.72 -22.94 8.72
CA TYR A 76 -13.94 -23.68 9.06
C TYR A 76 -13.67 -25.12 9.51
N TYR A 77 -12.50 -25.67 9.17
CA TYR A 77 -12.07 -27.00 9.63
C TYR A 77 -11.25 -26.94 10.93
N LEU A 78 -10.97 -25.75 11.45
CA LEU A 78 -10.22 -25.54 12.69
C LEU A 78 -11.16 -25.09 13.79
N THR A 79 -11.13 -25.74 14.96
CA THR A 79 -11.90 -25.32 16.13
C THR A 79 -11.16 -24.21 16.87
N LEU A 80 -11.23 -22.98 16.36
CA LEU A 80 -10.60 -21.79 16.93
C LEU A 80 -11.64 -20.78 17.42
N PRO A 81 -11.37 -20.03 18.51
CA PRO A 81 -12.24 -18.95 18.94
C PRO A 81 -12.20 -17.79 17.92
N SER A 82 -13.33 -17.10 17.73
CA SER A 82 -13.51 -16.10 16.66
C SER A 82 -12.48 -14.97 16.70
N TRP A 83 -12.08 -14.51 17.89
CA TRP A 83 -11.07 -13.45 18.01
C TRP A 83 -9.69 -13.88 17.48
N LEU A 84 -9.34 -15.16 17.63
CA LEU A 84 -8.08 -15.71 17.15
C LEU A 84 -8.12 -15.88 15.63
N VAL A 85 -9.26 -16.30 15.07
CA VAL A 85 -9.46 -16.34 13.61
C VAL A 85 -9.29 -14.96 12.99
N ILE A 86 -9.86 -13.92 13.61
CA ILE A 86 -9.69 -12.52 13.15
C ILE A 86 -8.21 -12.12 13.23
N LEU A 87 -7.54 -12.35 14.37
CA LEU A 87 -6.13 -12.01 14.53
C LEU A 87 -5.24 -12.71 13.49
N LEU A 88 -5.40 -14.02 13.32
CA LEU A 88 -4.67 -14.80 12.31
C LEU A 88 -4.96 -14.32 10.89
N SER A 89 -6.22 -13.97 10.60
CA SER A 89 -6.59 -13.40 9.30
C SER A 89 -5.85 -12.10 9.00
N LEU A 90 -5.75 -11.19 9.98
CA LEU A 90 -5.02 -9.93 9.82
C LEU A 90 -3.53 -10.16 9.58
N LEU A 91 -2.91 -11.06 10.37
CA LEU A 91 -1.48 -11.37 10.23
C LEU A 91 -1.16 -12.05 8.89
N LEU A 92 -1.97 -13.02 8.48
CA LEU A 92 -1.78 -13.73 7.22
C LEU A 92 -2.04 -12.83 6.01
N LEU A 93 -3.08 -11.99 6.05
CA LEU A 93 -3.32 -11.03 4.97
C LEU A 93 -2.18 -10.01 4.86
N ASP A 94 -1.65 -9.50 5.97
CA ASP A 94 -0.49 -8.59 5.95
C ASP A 94 0.77 -9.28 5.41
N MET A 95 1.00 -10.55 5.80
CA MET A 95 2.08 -11.38 5.23
C MET A 95 1.91 -11.62 3.73
N ILE A 96 0.69 -11.85 3.25
CA ILE A 96 0.40 -12.03 1.82
C ILE A 96 0.64 -10.73 1.06
N ILE A 97 0.29 -9.57 1.62
CA ILE A 97 0.62 -8.26 1.02
C ILE A 97 2.13 -8.05 0.98
N TYR A 98 2.86 -8.39 2.06
CA TYR A 98 4.33 -8.35 2.05
C TYR A 98 4.91 -9.23 0.93
N GLY A 99 4.46 -10.48 0.83
CA GLY A 99 4.92 -11.42 -0.21
C GLY A 99 4.57 -10.94 -1.62
N GLN A 100 3.36 -10.43 -1.82
CA GLN A 100 2.95 -9.80 -3.08
C GLN A 100 3.89 -8.63 -3.43
N HIS A 101 4.18 -7.76 -2.47
CA HIS A 101 5.03 -6.61 -2.70
C HIS A 101 6.46 -7.02 -3.10
N VAL A 102 7.03 -8.04 -2.44
CA VAL A 102 8.31 -8.64 -2.84
C VAL A 102 8.24 -9.15 -4.28
N LEU A 103 7.21 -9.91 -4.65
CA LEU A 103 7.04 -10.42 -6.02
C LEU A 103 6.95 -9.29 -7.04
N PHE A 104 6.25 -8.21 -6.70
CA PHE A 104 6.12 -7.03 -7.54
C PHE A 104 7.44 -6.29 -7.72
N HIS A 105 8.39 -6.39 -6.79
CA HIS A 105 9.74 -5.87 -6.99
C HIS A 105 10.70 -6.81 -7.73
N ARG A 106 10.48 -8.12 -7.65
CA ARG A 106 11.45 -9.12 -8.11
C ARG A 106 11.09 -9.75 -9.46
N VAL A 107 9.82 -9.79 -9.83
CA VAL A 107 9.38 -10.30 -11.13
C VAL A 107 9.32 -9.14 -12.13
N PRO A 108 10.11 -9.17 -13.24
CA PRO A 108 10.23 -8.01 -14.14
C PRO A 108 8.90 -7.46 -14.68
N TYR A 109 7.94 -8.34 -15.01
CA TYR A 109 6.63 -7.91 -15.51
C TYR A 109 5.76 -7.26 -14.44
N LEU A 110 5.81 -7.75 -13.20
CA LEU A 110 5.07 -7.16 -12.08
C LEU A 110 5.72 -5.85 -11.63
N TRP A 111 7.05 -5.79 -11.65
CA TRP A 111 7.79 -4.55 -11.41
C TRP A 111 7.43 -3.47 -12.40
N ARG A 112 7.13 -3.81 -13.66
CA ARG A 112 6.66 -2.81 -14.61
C ARG A 112 5.34 -2.18 -14.19
N LEU A 113 4.44 -2.92 -13.54
CA LEU A 113 3.22 -2.32 -13.00
C LEU A 113 3.55 -1.45 -11.78
N HIS A 114 4.31 -2.02 -10.85
CA HIS A 114 4.62 -1.40 -9.57
C HIS A 114 5.54 -0.18 -9.68
N ARG A 115 6.41 -0.12 -10.68
CA ARG A 115 7.28 1.04 -10.91
C ARG A 115 6.50 2.32 -11.15
N MET A 116 5.21 2.25 -11.53
CA MET A 116 4.34 3.43 -11.62
C MET A 116 4.19 4.10 -10.24
N HIS A 117 4.07 3.29 -9.18
CA HIS A 117 4.05 3.74 -7.79
C HIS A 117 5.37 4.43 -7.43
N HIS A 118 6.49 3.76 -7.72
CA HIS A 118 7.84 4.26 -7.50
C HIS A 118 8.27 5.40 -8.42
N ALA A 119 7.51 5.72 -9.47
CA ALA A 119 7.78 6.83 -10.36
C ALA A 119 7.35 8.18 -9.77
N ASP A 120 6.72 8.19 -8.60
CA ASP A 120 6.45 9.42 -7.88
C ASP A 120 7.77 10.07 -7.47
N GLN A 121 7.95 11.35 -7.77
CA GLN A 121 9.21 12.07 -7.50
C GLN A 121 9.23 12.68 -6.10
N ASP A 122 8.08 12.74 -5.45
CA ASP A 122 7.96 13.05 -4.03
C ASP A 122 7.02 12.01 -3.40
N ILE A 123 7.03 11.94 -2.07
CA ILE A 123 6.12 11.10 -1.30
C ILE A 123 5.18 12.03 -0.56
N ASP A 124 3.88 11.77 -0.66
CA ASP A 124 2.86 12.29 0.25
C ASP A 124 1.73 11.26 0.44
N VAL A 125 0.76 11.58 1.30
CA VAL A 125 -0.35 10.70 1.67
C VAL A 125 -1.06 10.08 0.45
N THR A 126 -1.12 10.81 -0.68
CA THR A 126 -1.78 10.31 -1.90
C THR A 126 -0.91 9.34 -2.71
N THR A 127 0.41 9.36 -2.54
CA THR A 127 1.33 8.37 -3.11
C THR A 127 0.96 6.96 -2.68
N GLY A 128 0.45 6.79 -1.46
CA GLY A 128 -0.03 5.50 -0.93
C GLY A 128 -1.22 4.90 -1.69
N ALA A 129 -1.84 5.65 -2.60
CA ALA A 129 -2.92 5.18 -3.46
C ALA A 129 -2.55 5.11 -4.96
N ARG A 130 -1.29 5.41 -5.30
CA ARG A 130 -0.79 5.47 -6.68
C ARG A 130 -0.41 4.07 -7.18
N PHE A 131 -1.39 3.32 -7.70
CA PHE A 131 -1.17 1.99 -8.28
C PHE A 131 -1.84 1.82 -9.64
N HIS A 132 -1.18 1.11 -10.54
CA HIS A 132 -1.70 0.88 -11.88
C HIS A 132 -2.98 0.01 -11.83
N PRO A 133 -4.00 0.25 -12.69
CA PRO A 133 -5.23 -0.54 -12.65
C PRO A 133 -5.03 -2.05 -12.74
N ILE A 134 -4.11 -2.51 -13.60
CA ILE A 134 -3.78 -3.94 -13.73
C ILE A 134 -3.24 -4.51 -12.41
N GLU A 135 -2.42 -3.75 -11.69
CA GLU A 135 -1.91 -4.15 -10.37
C GLU A 135 -3.01 -4.23 -9.34
N ILE A 136 -3.94 -3.27 -9.33
CA ILE A 136 -5.10 -3.31 -8.43
C ILE A 136 -5.99 -4.52 -8.69
N LEU A 137 -6.29 -4.84 -9.96
CA LEU A 137 -7.09 -6.01 -10.32
C LEU A 137 -6.38 -7.31 -9.93
N LEU A 138 -5.08 -7.43 -10.20
CA LEU A 138 -4.28 -8.59 -9.80
C LEU A 138 -4.24 -8.75 -8.27
N SER A 139 -4.05 -7.65 -7.54
CA SER A 139 -4.07 -7.64 -6.07
C SER A 139 -5.43 -8.05 -5.51
N MET A 140 -6.52 -7.63 -6.16
CA MET A 140 -7.88 -8.02 -5.76
C MET A 140 -8.08 -9.53 -5.94
N TRP A 141 -7.62 -10.11 -7.03
CA TRP A 141 -7.69 -11.56 -7.24
C TRP A 141 -6.86 -12.36 -6.23
N ILE A 142 -5.63 -11.91 -5.93
CA ILE A 142 -4.80 -12.52 -4.88
C ILE A 142 -5.52 -12.49 -3.54
N LYS A 143 -6.14 -11.35 -3.20
CA LYS A 143 -6.90 -11.17 -1.96
C LYS A 143 -8.13 -12.07 -1.92
N ILE A 144 -8.93 -12.11 -2.99
CA ILE A 144 -10.10 -13.00 -3.10
C ILE A 144 -9.67 -14.47 -2.94
N GLY A 145 -8.64 -14.90 -3.66
CA GLY A 145 -8.11 -16.26 -3.55
C GLY A 145 -7.67 -16.60 -2.12
N THR A 146 -6.98 -15.67 -1.44
CA THR A 146 -6.57 -15.84 -0.04
C THR A 146 -7.76 -15.94 0.90
N VAL A 147 -8.76 -15.07 0.74
CA VAL A 147 -9.99 -15.05 1.54
C VAL A 147 -10.75 -16.37 1.39
N LEU A 148 -10.91 -16.87 0.17
CA LEU A 148 -11.61 -18.13 -0.10
C LEU A 148 -10.81 -19.34 0.41
N LEU A 149 -9.49 -19.36 0.19
CA LEU A 149 -8.62 -20.45 0.64
C LEU A 149 -8.63 -20.60 2.16
N LEU A 150 -8.48 -19.49 2.88
CA LEU A 150 -8.41 -19.51 4.34
C LEU A 150 -9.80 -19.53 4.98
N GLY A 151 -10.85 -19.09 4.31
CA GLY A 151 -12.18 -18.91 4.90
C GLY A 151 -12.20 -17.70 5.84
N ILE A 152 -11.63 -16.58 5.39
CA ILE A 152 -11.51 -15.37 6.21
C ILE A 152 -12.91 -14.78 6.45
N PRO A 153 -13.31 -14.50 7.71
CA PRO A 153 -14.62 -13.93 7.99
C PRO A 153 -14.75 -12.50 7.43
N PRO A 154 -15.95 -12.07 6.97
CA PRO A 154 -16.17 -10.74 6.40
C PRO A 154 -15.74 -9.59 7.31
N SER A 155 -15.89 -9.76 8.64
CA SER A 155 -15.43 -8.77 9.63
C SER A 155 -13.92 -8.56 9.61
N ALA A 156 -13.14 -9.64 9.45
CA ALA A 156 -11.69 -9.56 9.34
C ALA A 156 -11.26 -8.95 7.99
N VAL A 157 -11.96 -9.25 6.89
CA VAL A 157 -11.70 -8.60 5.60
C VAL A 157 -11.94 -7.09 5.69
N LEU A 158 -13.08 -6.68 6.24
CA LEU A 158 -13.40 -5.26 6.42
C LEU A 158 -12.35 -4.54 7.28
N LEU A 159 -11.99 -5.14 8.42
CA LEU A 159 -10.97 -4.58 9.32
C LEU A 159 -9.61 -4.52 8.64
N PHE A 160 -9.22 -5.56 7.91
CA PHE A 160 -7.96 -5.58 7.16
C PHE A 160 -7.93 -4.49 6.10
N GLU A 161 -8.99 -4.31 5.31
CA GLU A 161 -9.04 -3.27 4.28
C GLU A 161 -8.93 -1.86 4.87
N ILE A 162 -9.51 -1.63 6.04
CA ILE A 162 -9.38 -0.37 6.78
C ILE A 162 -7.91 -0.17 7.22
N ILE A 163 -7.33 -1.17 7.88
CA ILE A 163 -5.93 -1.12 8.37
C ILE A 163 -4.98 -0.93 7.19
N LEU A 164 -5.15 -1.70 6.11
CA LEU A 164 -4.36 -1.60 4.90
C LEU A 164 -4.40 -0.18 4.36
N ASN A 165 -5.56 0.38 4.03
CA ASN A 165 -5.62 1.74 3.49
C ASN A 165 -5.06 2.80 4.44
N ALA A 166 -5.30 2.66 5.75
CA ALA A 166 -4.77 3.57 6.75
C ALA A 166 -3.23 3.50 6.82
N SER A 167 -2.65 2.30 6.83
CA SER A 167 -1.20 2.07 6.77
C SER A 167 -0.60 2.60 5.47
N ALA A 168 -1.27 2.41 4.32
CA ALA A 168 -0.84 2.95 3.04
C ALA A 168 -0.64 4.47 3.12
N MET A 169 -1.66 5.18 3.62
CA MET A 169 -1.65 6.63 3.77
C MET A 169 -0.62 7.10 4.81
N PHE A 170 -0.53 6.39 5.94
CA PHE A 170 0.42 6.69 7.01
C PHE A 170 1.87 6.56 6.52
N ASN A 171 2.24 5.40 5.97
CA ASN A 171 3.61 5.11 5.56
C ASN A 171 4.10 5.98 4.41
N HIS A 172 3.19 6.44 3.55
CA HIS A 172 3.52 7.36 2.46
C HIS A 172 3.37 8.82 2.86
N SER A 173 3.05 9.13 4.11
CA SER A 173 2.91 10.53 4.48
C SER A 173 4.25 11.27 4.36
N ASN A 174 4.24 12.49 3.82
CA ASN A 174 5.38 13.41 3.87
C ASN A 174 5.60 14.01 5.26
N ALA A 175 5.16 13.34 6.32
CA ALA A 175 5.22 13.86 7.66
C ALA A 175 6.43 13.31 8.42
N LYS A 176 7.06 14.18 9.21
CA LYS A 176 8.21 13.84 10.05
C LYS A 176 7.74 13.36 11.41
N LEU A 177 8.07 12.13 11.76
CA LEU A 177 8.03 11.66 13.14
C LEU A 177 9.26 12.17 13.90
N ALA A 178 9.09 12.44 15.19
CA ALA A 178 10.24 12.65 16.07
C ALA A 178 11.09 11.37 16.12
N ILE A 179 12.42 11.52 16.06
CA ILE A 179 13.37 10.40 15.98
C ILE A 179 13.12 9.32 17.05
N PRO A 180 12.86 9.65 18.33
CA PRO A 180 12.61 8.61 19.35
C PRO A 180 11.32 7.83 19.10
N ILE A 181 10.27 8.49 18.61
CA ILE A 181 8.98 7.86 18.30
C ILE A 181 9.16 6.90 17.14
N ASP A 182 9.77 7.39 16.07
CA ASP A 182 10.04 6.61 14.87
C ASP A 182 10.91 5.38 15.19
N TYR A 183 11.98 5.53 15.97
CA TYR A 183 12.87 4.44 16.38
C TYR A 183 12.14 3.27 17.07
N TRP A 184 11.18 3.56 17.95
CA TRP A 184 10.39 2.52 18.62
C TRP A 184 9.28 1.97 17.74
N LEU A 185 8.58 2.84 17.02
CA LEU A 185 7.45 2.46 16.19
C LEU A 185 7.88 1.56 15.03
N ARG A 186 9.00 1.88 14.37
CA ARG A 186 9.55 1.14 13.23
C ARG A 186 9.98 -0.30 13.54
N LYS A 187 10.02 -0.69 14.81
CA LYS A 187 10.29 -2.08 15.21
C LYS A 187 9.11 -3.02 14.91
N TRP A 188 7.90 -2.48 14.92
CA TRP A 188 6.66 -3.24 14.80
C TRP A 188 5.81 -2.81 13.61
N LEU A 189 5.67 -1.49 13.40
CA LEU A 189 4.91 -0.91 12.30
C LEU A 189 5.84 -0.32 11.25
N VAL A 190 5.39 -0.28 10.01
CA VAL A 190 6.08 0.50 8.98
C VAL A 190 5.82 1.97 9.24
N THR A 191 6.88 2.79 9.30
CA THR A 191 6.78 4.23 9.54
C THR A 191 7.05 5.02 8.26
N PRO A 192 6.68 6.32 8.20
CA PRO A 192 6.96 7.14 7.04
C PRO A 192 8.43 7.13 6.62
N ASP A 193 9.36 7.29 7.57
CA ASP A 193 10.80 7.29 7.26
C ASP A 193 11.29 5.90 6.81
N MET A 194 10.84 4.82 7.45
CA MET A 194 11.19 3.47 7.02
C MET A 194 10.75 3.20 5.57
N HIS A 195 9.49 3.51 5.24
CA HIS A 195 8.93 3.27 3.91
C HIS A 195 9.50 4.23 2.86
N ARG A 196 9.89 5.44 3.23
CA ARG A 196 10.54 6.37 2.31
C ARG A 196 11.83 5.80 1.74
N VAL A 197 12.63 5.06 2.52
CA VAL A 197 13.84 4.39 2.00
C VAL A 197 13.52 3.48 0.82
N HIS A 198 12.39 2.77 0.87
CA HIS A 198 11.92 1.91 -0.21
C HIS A 198 11.60 2.66 -1.51
N HIS A 199 11.32 3.95 -1.45
CA HIS A 199 11.07 4.81 -2.61
C HIS A 199 12.33 5.55 -3.10
N SER A 200 13.50 5.20 -2.56
CA SER A 200 14.78 5.76 -2.99
C SER A 200 15.06 5.43 -4.44
N ILE A 201 15.72 6.36 -5.13
CA ILE A 201 16.22 6.13 -6.48
C ILE A 201 17.35 5.08 -6.54
N ILE A 202 17.98 4.78 -5.39
CA ILE A 202 19.11 3.86 -5.30
C ILE A 202 18.58 2.41 -5.23
N PRO A 203 18.90 1.51 -6.17
CA PRO A 203 18.27 0.18 -6.25
C PRO A 203 18.37 -0.68 -4.97
N LYS A 204 19.47 -0.60 -4.22
CA LYS A 204 19.65 -1.35 -2.97
C LYS A 204 18.71 -0.89 -1.84
N GLU A 205 18.16 0.31 -1.96
CA GLU A 205 17.16 0.90 -1.07
C GLU A 205 15.76 0.67 -1.63
N THR A 206 15.59 0.83 -2.95
CA THR A 206 14.32 0.58 -3.65
C THR A 206 13.79 -0.84 -3.44
N HIS A 207 14.69 -1.82 -3.42
CA HIS A 207 14.35 -3.25 -3.28
C HIS A 207 14.55 -3.75 -1.84
N ALA A 208 14.16 -2.93 -0.85
CA ALA A 208 14.14 -3.22 0.59
C ALA A 208 12.85 -2.67 1.24
N ASN A 209 12.57 -2.99 2.50
CA ASN A 209 11.41 -2.49 3.27
C ASN A 209 10.04 -2.69 2.57
N PHE A 210 9.65 -3.94 2.32
CA PHE A 210 8.42 -4.31 1.62
C PHE A 210 7.18 -4.39 2.52
N GLY A 211 7.33 -4.28 3.85
CA GLY A 211 6.23 -4.31 4.79
C GLY A 211 5.17 -3.25 4.48
N PHE A 212 3.94 -3.53 4.88
CA PHE A 212 2.83 -2.60 4.69
C PHE A 212 2.22 -2.14 6.01
N CYS A 213 1.65 -3.02 6.84
CA CYS A 213 1.31 -2.64 8.21
C CYS A 213 2.48 -2.96 9.14
N LEU A 214 2.93 -4.22 9.16
CA LEU A 214 3.94 -4.69 10.08
C LEU A 214 5.33 -4.68 9.44
N SER A 215 6.31 -4.10 10.14
CA SER A 215 7.73 -4.13 9.71
C SER A 215 8.45 -5.42 10.10
N ILE A 216 7.79 -6.31 10.85
CA ILE A 216 8.37 -7.58 11.32
C ILE A 216 8.77 -8.49 10.17
N TRP A 217 8.03 -8.46 9.06
CA TRP A 217 8.31 -9.29 7.88
C TRP A 217 9.65 -8.92 7.25
N ASP A 218 9.96 -7.63 7.18
CA ASP A 218 11.24 -7.16 6.66
C ASP A 218 12.42 -7.64 7.48
N ARG A 219 12.24 -7.75 8.79
CA ARG A 219 13.27 -8.26 9.70
C ARG A 219 13.41 -9.77 9.57
N LEU A 220 12.28 -10.48 9.53
CA LEU A 220 12.24 -11.94 9.43
C LEU A 220 12.88 -12.43 8.13
N PHE A 221 12.63 -11.75 7.01
CA PHE A 221 13.13 -12.13 5.69
C PHE A 221 14.39 -11.35 5.25
N GLY A 222 14.98 -10.55 6.13
CA GLY A 222 16.24 -9.86 5.88
C GLY A 222 16.16 -8.78 4.80
N THR A 223 14.98 -8.19 4.56
CA THR A 223 14.76 -7.07 3.62
C THR A 223 14.74 -5.71 4.30
N TYR A 224 14.93 -5.66 5.62
CA TYR A 224 14.96 -4.41 6.37
C TYR A 224 16.20 -3.56 6.08
N ARG A 225 15.99 -2.28 5.78
CA ARG A 225 17.00 -1.25 5.60
C ARG A 225 16.66 -0.06 6.50
N ASP A 226 17.51 0.21 7.47
CA ASP A 226 17.23 1.24 8.49
C ASP A 226 17.28 2.68 7.92
N GLN A 227 18.39 3.03 7.27
CA GLN A 227 18.65 4.39 6.79
C GLN A 227 19.06 4.39 5.31
N PRO A 228 18.69 5.43 4.55
CA PRO A 228 19.19 5.63 3.20
C PRO A 228 20.64 6.13 3.25
N GLU A 229 21.41 5.83 2.22
CA GLU A 229 22.86 6.08 2.10
C GLU A 229 23.22 7.55 2.27
N HIS A 230 22.40 8.45 1.73
CA HIS A 230 22.64 9.88 1.82
C HIS A 230 21.87 10.57 2.96
N GLY A 231 21.23 9.78 3.84
CA GLY A 231 20.29 10.28 4.84
C GLY A 231 18.99 10.80 4.23
N HIS A 232 17.93 10.86 5.04
CA HIS A 232 16.58 11.19 4.55
C HIS A 232 16.48 12.57 3.87
N ASP A 233 17.29 13.55 4.29
CA ASP A 233 17.21 14.91 3.78
C ASP A 233 17.78 15.02 2.35
N LYS A 234 18.87 14.29 2.04
CA LYS A 234 19.54 14.31 0.72
C LYS A 234 19.14 13.16 -0.20
N MET A 235 18.41 12.18 0.32
CA MET A 235 17.87 11.08 -0.47
C MET A 235 16.97 11.62 -1.61
N MET A 236 17.21 11.13 -2.83
CA MET A 236 16.38 11.39 -4.00
C MET A 236 15.30 10.31 -4.11
N ILE A 237 14.09 10.73 -4.46
CA ILE A 237 12.90 9.87 -4.57
C ILE A 237 12.57 9.67 -6.05
N GLY A 238 12.03 8.51 -6.37
CA GLY A 238 11.53 8.19 -7.70
C GLY A 238 12.44 7.24 -8.47
N LEU A 239 12.26 7.17 -9.79
CA LEU A 239 13.06 6.30 -10.65
C LEU A 239 13.87 7.13 -11.66
N PRO A 240 15.11 6.71 -12.04
CA PRO A 240 15.95 7.48 -12.96
C PRO A 240 15.28 7.81 -14.29
N LEU A 241 14.46 6.90 -14.80
CA LEU A 241 13.79 7.07 -16.08
C LEU A 241 12.66 8.11 -16.05
N PHE A 242 12.05 8.32 -14.89
CA PHE A 242 10.84 9.13 -14.75
C PHE A 242 11.11 10.35 -13.86
N GLN A 243 12.09 11.17 -14.22
CA GLN A 243 12.51 12.37 -13.46
C GLN A 243 11.99 13.70 -14.01
N LYS A 244 11.11 13.68 -15.02
CA LYS A 244 10.44 14.89 -15.54
C LYS A 244 9.10 15.10 -14.84
N SER A 245 8.72 16.34 -14.52
CA SER A 245 7.42 16.62 -13.88
C SER A 245 6.20 16.14 -14.69
N ARG A 246 6.34 16.02 -16.02
CA ARG A 246 5.28 15.48 -16.90
C ARG A 246 4.94 14.02 -16.61
N GLU A 247 5.83 13.27 -15.97
CA GLU A 247 5.63 11.88 -15.55
C GLU A 247 4.63 11.74 -14.40
N GLN A 248 4.25 12.86 -13.76
CA GLN A 248 3.29 12.91 -12.66
C GLN A 248 1.84 13.12 -13.13
N TRP A 249 1.57 13.00 -14.42
CA TRP A 249 0.24 13.15 -15.02
C TRP A 249 -0.38 11.79 -15.30
N LEU A 250 -1.70 11.68 -15.16
CA LEU A 250 -2.42 10.41 -15.23
C LEU A 250 -2.14 9.61 -16.51
N ASP A 251 -2.12 10.25 -17.67
CA ASP A 251 -1.82 9.59 -18.94
C ASP A 251 -0.40 8.98 -18.97
N LYS A 252 0.56 9.67 -18.35
CA LYS A 252 1.93 9.16 -18.25
C LYS A 252 2.02 8.05 -17.23
N MET A 253 1.41 8.19 -16.06
CA MET A 253 1.32 7.13 -15.05
C MET A 253 0.82 5.82 -15.68
N LEU A 254 -0.29 5.87 -16.42
CA LEU A 254 -0.88 4.70 -17.08
C LEU A 254 0.02 4.09 -18.17
N SER A 255 0.89 4.89 -18.79
CA SER A 255 1.83 4.39 -19.81
C SER A 255 3.16 3.87 -19.25
N GLN A 256 3.54 4.27 -18.02
CA GLN A 256 4.83 3.93 -17.40
C GLN A 256 5.16 2.42 -17.42
N PRO A 257 4.22 1.50 -17.17
CA PRO A 257 4.50 0.08 -17.24
C PRO A 257 4.91 -0.42 -18.61
N PHE A 258 4.44 0.22 -19.68
CA PHE A 258 4.61 -0.28 -21.05
C PHE A 258 5.85 0.27 -21.75
N ARG A 259 6.47 1.30 -21.18
CA ARG A 259 7.68 1.88 -21.75
C ARG A 259 8.91 1.02 -21.41
N ARG A 260 9.91 1.05 -22.30
CA ARG A 260 11.15 0.25 -22.26
C ARG A 260 12.41 1.10 -22.39
N ASP A 261 12.23 2.43 -22.42
CA ASP A 261 13.29 3.42 -22.37
C ASP A 261 14.16 3.29 -21.12
#